data_AF-A0A6N9BR69-F1
#
_entry.id   AF-A0A6N9BR69-F1
#
_cell.length_a   1.000
_cell.length_b   1.000
_cell.length_c   1.000
_cell.angle_alpha   90.00
_cell.angle_beta   90.00
_cell.angle_gamma   90.00
#
_symmetry.space_group_name_H-M   'P 1'
#
loop_
_entity.id
_entity.type
_entity.pdbx_description
1 polymer ?
#
loop_
_entity_poly.entity_id
_entity_poly.type
_entity_poly.pdbx_seq_one_letter_code
_entity_poly.pdbx_strand_id
1 'polypeptide(L)'
;MKTTIELPDDLLQQVRSVARREGTTLRGLVEEGLQRSLEARRSRVRRHLDFPTYGGTGLTAEFQGAPWSRVRDEVYREHGA
;
A
#
# COMPACT_ATOMS: atom_id res chain seq x y z
N MET A 1 -9.27 -20.79 -15.93
CA MET A 1 -8.15 -21.72 -16.17
C MET A 1 -8.30 -22.91 -15.23
N LYS A 2 -7.95 -24.14 -15.66
CA LYS A 2 -7.82 -25.29 -14.75
C LYS A 2 -6.38 -25.35 -14.24
N THR A 3 -6.22 -25.25 -12.92
CA THR A 3 -4.92 -25.32 -12.25
C THR A 3 -4.99 -26.40 -11.19
N THR A 4 -3.97 -27.24 -11.13
CA THR A 4 -3.79 -28.24 -10.06
C THR A 4 -2.81 -27.68 -9.05
N ILE A 5 -3.20 -27.65 -7.78
CA ILE A 5 -2.38 -27.18 -6.67
C ILE A 5 -2.38 -28.25 -5.57
N GLU A 6 -1.22 -28.46 -4.95
CA GLU A 6 -1.11 -29.34 -3.79
C GLU A 6 -1.45 -28.55 -2.52
N LEU A 7 -2.33 -29.10 -1.69
CA LEU A 7 -2.77 -28.48 -0.44
C LEU A 7 -2.62 -29.50 0.69
N PRO A 8 -2.16 -29.08 1.87
CA PRO A 8 -2.23 -29.90 3.08
C PRO A 8 -3.68 -30.35 3.37
N ASP A 9 -3.84 -31.59 3.83
CA ASP A 9 -5.16 -32.18 4.07
C ASP A 9 -5.96 -31.43 5.16
N ASP A 10 -5.27 -30.96 6.20
CA ASP A 10 -5.85 -30.16 7.27
C ASP A 10 -6.37 -28.82 6.74
N LEU A 11 -5.65 -28.17 5.84
CA LEU A 11 -6.09 -26.95 5.17
C LEU A 11 -7.30 -27.22 4.27
N LEU A 12 -7.29 -28.32 3.52
CA LEU A 12 -8.41 -28.71 2.66
C LEU A 12 -9.69 -28.95 3.48
N GLN A 13 -9.58 -29.56 4.66
CA GLN A 13 -10.71 -29.75 5.58
C GLN A 13 -11.28 -28.41 6.07
N GLN A 14 -10.41 -27.47 6.46
CA GLN A 14 -10.82 -26.14 6.89
C GLN A 14 -11.57 -25.40 5.78
N VAL A 15 -11.01 -25.38 4.56
CA VAL A 15 -11.63 -24.74 3.39
C VAL A 15 -13.02 -25.33 3.10
N ARG A 16 -13.17 -26.66 3.17
CA ARG A 16 -14.47 -27.31 2.96
C ARG A 16 -15.49 -26.95 4.03
N SER A 17 -15.07 -26.82 5.28
CA SER A 17 -15.95 -26.40 6.39
C SER A 17 -16.46 -24.97 6.18
N VAL A 18 -15.56 -24.04 5.84
CA VAL A 18 -15.90 -22.65 5.52
C VAL A 18 -16.83 -22.58 4.32
N ALA A 19 -16.51 -23.30 3.24
CA ALA A 19 -17.32 -23.33 2.02
C ALA A 19 -18.77 -23.76 2.29
N ARG A 20 -18.96 -24.80 3.11
CA ARG A 20 -20.31 -25.25 3.51
C ARG A 20 -21.05 -24.22 4.36
N ARG A 21 -20.36 -23.63 5.34
CA ARG A 21 -20.95 -22.65 6.25
C ARG A 21 -21.41 -21.39 5.52
N GLU A 22 -20.65 -20.95 4.53
CA GLU A 22 -20.86 -19.67 3.83
C GLU A 22 -21.57 -19.84 2.48
N GLY A 23 -21.93 -21.07 2.09
CA GLY A 23 -22.60 -21.34 0.81
C GLY A 23 -21.71 -21.02 -0.40
N THR A 24 -20.39 -21.11 -0.25
CA THR A 24 -19.42 -20.86 -1.31
C THR A 24 -18.73 -22.15 -1.78
N THR A 25 -17.81 -22.05 -2.73
CA THR A 25 -17.05 -23.19 -3.26
C THR A 25 -15.58 -23.08 -2.88
N LEU A 26 -14.87 -24.21 -2.89
CA LEU A 26 -13.42 -24.22 -2.72
C LEU A 26 -12.72 -23.33 -3.76
N ARG A 27 -13.21 -23.34 -5.01
CA ARG A 27 -12.73 -22.43 -6.06
C ARG A 27 -12.91 -20.97 -5.66
N GLY A 28 -14.10 -20.59 -5.18
CA GLY A 28 -14.38 -19.21 -4.75
C GLY A 28 -13.46 -18.74 -3.64
N LEU A 29 -13.24 -19.57 -2.61
CA LEU A 29 -12.32 -19.26 -1.51
C LEU A 29 -10.86 -19.13 -1.99
N VAL A 30 -10.43 -19.98 -2.93
CA VAL A 30 -9.09 -19.89 -3.52
C VAL A 30 -8.93 -18.61 -4.34
N GLU A 31 -9.92 -18.26 -5.17
CA GLU A 31 -9.90 -17.04 -5.98
C GLU A 31 -9.85 -15.78 -5.10
N GLU A 32 -10.69 -15.71 -4.07
CA GLU A 32 -10.70 -14.61 -3.09
C GLU A 32 -9.36 -14.49 -2.36
N GLY A 33 -8.81 -15.61 -1.88
CA GLY A 33 -7.52 -15.65 -1.21
C GLY A 33 -6.38 -15.18 -2.11
N LEU A 34 -6.35 -15.62 -3.37
CA LEU A 34 -5.37 -15.19 -4.36
C LEU A 34 -5.49 -13.69 -4.65
N GLN A 35 -6.70 -13.17 -4.82
CA GLN A 35 -6.93 -11.76 -5.08
C GLN A 35 -6.41 -10.89 -3.92
N ARG A 36 -6.76 -11.23 -2.68
CA ARG A 36 -6.27 -10.54 -1.48
C ARG A 36 -4.75 -10.58 -1.37
N SER A 37 -4.15 -11.73 -1.68
CA SER A 37 -2.70 -11.94 -1.66
C SER A 37 -1.97 -11.06 -2.69
N LEU A 38 -2.56 -10.88 -3.88
CA LEU A 38 -2.04 -9.99 -4.92
C LEU A 38 -2.23 -8.51 -4.57
N GLU A 39 -3.39 -8.14 -4.03
CA GLU A 39 -3.65 -6.77 -3.55
C GLU A 39 -2.67 -6.36 -2.45
N ALA A 40 -2.43 -7.22 -1.45
CA ALA A 40 -1.46 -6.95 -0.39
C ALA A 40 -0.04 -6.70 -0.94
N ARG A 41 0.36 -7.43 -2.00
CA ARG A 41 1.66 -7.24 -2.66
C ARG A 41 1.70 -5.96 -3.49
N ARG A 42 0.62 -5.65 -4.23
CA ARG A 42 0.50 -4.39 -4.97
C ARG A 42 0.57 -3.18 -4.04
N SER A 43 -0.10 -3.24 -2.90
CA SER A 43 -0.05 -2.18 -1.87
C SER A 43 1.31 -2.08 -1.18
N ARG A 44 2.09 -3.18 -1.13
CA ARG A 44 3.46 -3.18 -0.60
C ARG A 44 4.48 -2.58 -1.57
N VAL A 45 4.18 -2.48 -2.86
CA VAL A 45 4.97 -1.63 -3.76
C VAL A 45 4.88 -0.22 -3.19
N ARG A 46 6.02 0.30 -2.71
CA ARG A 46 6.12 1.65 -2.15
C ARG A 46 5.39 2.57 -3.11
N ARG A 47 4.27 3.17 -2.67
CA ARG A 47 3.70 4.29 -3.40
C ARG A 47 4.81 5.30 -3.51
N HIS A 48 5.21 5.59 -4.75
CA HIS A 48 6.10 6.71 -4.98
C HIS A 48 5.36 7.93 -4.46
N LEU A 49 5.87 8.53 -3.39
CA LEU A 49 5.35 9.80 -2.93
C LEU A 49 5.86 10.82 -3.95
N ASP A 50 4.98 11.22 -4.85
CA ASP A 50 5.23 12.40 -5.67
C ASP A 50 5.20 13.60 -4.74
N PHE A 51 6.36 14.26 -4.59
CA PHE A 51 6.48 15.55 -3.92
C PHE A 51 6.51 16.64 -4.99
N PRO A 52 5.36 17.04 -5.54
CA PRO A 52 5.33 18.08 -6.57
C PRO A 52 5.89 19.37 -6.00
N THR A 53 6.84 19.95 -6.72
CA THR A 53 7.39 21.26 -6.40
C THR A 53 6.53 22.33 -7.06
N TYR A 54 6.19 23.37 -6.31
CA TYR A 54 5.45 24.51 -6.85
C TYR A 54 6.43 25.53 -7.42
N GLY A 55 6.24 25.89 -8.70
CA GLY A 55 6.99 27.00 -9.33
C GLY A 55 8.48 26.77 -9.57
N GLY A 56 8.99 25.53 -9.45
CA GLY A 56 10.41 25.23 -9.64
C GLY A 56 10.75 23.76 -9.46
N THR A 57 12.04 23.42 -9.28
CA THR A 57 12.55 22.05 -9.06
C THR A 57 12.99 21.78 -7.62
N GLY A 58 12.58 22.63 -6.66
CA GLY A 58 12.92 22.49 -5.25
C GLY A 58 13.10 23.84 -4.56
N LEU A 59 13.98 23.89 -3.55
CA LEU A 59 14.30 25.12 -2.81
C LEU A 59 15.04 26.13 -3.71
N THR A 60 14.72 27.41 -3.53
CA THR A 60 15.46 28.53 -4.11
C THR A 60 16.89 28.59 -3.58
N ALA A 61 17.82 29.19 -4.33
CA ALA A 61 19.25 29.23 -4.00
C ALA A 61 19.54 29.79 -2.59
N GLU A 62 18.74 30.75 -2.13
CA GLU A 62 18.80 31.36 -0.79
C GLU A 62 18.52 30.38 0.37
N PHE A 63 17.79 29.29 0.12
CA PHE A 63 17.46 28.26 1.11
C PHE A 63 18.19 26.93 0.86
N GLN A 64 18.99 26.83 -0.20
CA GLN A 64 19.81 25.64 -0.45
C GLN A 64 20.86 25.49 0.66
N GLY A 65 20.75 24.40 1.44
CA GLY A 65 21.64 24.13 2.58
C GLY A 65 21.33 24.94 3.85
N ALA A 66 20.25 25.72 3.85
CA ALA A 66 19.80 26.42 5.06
C ALA A 66 19.33 25.43 6.13
N PRO A 67 19.55 25.73 7.43
CA PRO A 67 18.95 24.94 8.50
C PRO A 67 17.42 25.07 8.46
N TRP A 68 16.73 24.01 8.86
CA TRP A 68 15.26 23.95 8.88
C TRP A 68 14.62 25.14 9.64
N SER A 69 15.25 25.60 10.72
CA SER A 69 14.78 26.77 11.47
C SER A 69 14.60 28.00 10.59
N ARG A 70 15.58 28.31 9.73
CA ARG A 70 15.52 29.47 8.84
C ARG A 70 14.38 29.36 7.84
N VAL A 71 14.18 28.17 7.26
CA VAL A 71 13.09 27.92 6.31
C VAL A 71 11.73 28.04 7.00
N ARG A 72 11.59 27.49 8.21
CA ARG A 72 10.36 27.61 9.00
C ARG A 72 10.05 29.06 9.36
N ASP A 73 11.04 29.78 9.87
CA ASP A 73 10.85 31.16 10.32
C ASP A 73 10.47 32.08 9.13
N GLU A 74 10.98 31.79 7.93
CA GLU A 74 10.56 32.43 6.68
C GLU A 74 9.08 32.20 6.35
N VAL A 75 8.65 30.92 6.39
CA VAL A 75 7.26 30.53 6.08
C VAL A 75 6.27 31.25 7.01
N TYR A 76 6.64 31.44 8.27
CA TYR A 76 5.79 32.08 9.28
C TYR A 76 6.10 33.57 9.52
N ARG A 77 6.96 34.20 8.70
CA ARG A 77 7.42 35.59 8.89
C ARG A 77 6.28 36.58 9.19
N GLU A 78 5.12 36.38 8.57
CA GLU A 78 3.95 37.27 8.70
C GLU A 78 2.74 36.60 9.38
N HIS A 79 2.86 35.35 9.81
CA HIS A 79 1.74 34.57 10.37
C HIS A 79 1.86 34.30 11.88
N GLY A 80 2.89 34.86 12.53
CA GLY A 80 3.14 34.70 13.98
C GLY A 80 3.71 33.33 14.33
N ALA A 81 4.75 33.32 15.16
CA ALA A 81 5.38 32.10 15.69
C ALA A 81 4.55 31.48 16.82
#